data_AF-A0A1N6E1L6-F1
#
_entry.id   AF-A0A1N6E1L6-F1
#
_cell.length_a   1.000
_cell.length_b   1.000
_cell.length_c   1.000
_cell.angle_alpha   90.00
_cell.angle_beta   90.00
_cell.angle_gamma   90.00
#
_symmetry.space_group_name_H-M   'P 1'
#
loop_
_entity.id
_entity.type
_entity.pdbx_description
1 polymer ?
#
loop_
_entity_poly.entity_id
_entity_poly.type
_entity_poly.pdbx_seq_one_letter_code
_entity_poly.pdbx_strand_id
1 'polypeptide(L)'
;MAGTDTAVVRLSDLAHGQEATCFAALIKKDRGVDKHGNPFMKCHFRDKRSTAVAPLWSDNALRIQAETWADGIAYRLRVRGDWKVKYGLQLDIIEIRPATDDDAADGYDFYDLVESTDYDPETLLASIHDKIERCIDDPCLKRLVQNILSEHGDLFKKMPAAQSFHHSYTAGLLEHVWSMTRVASFLADHYGNYYEQLNPPLNKGLIVAATILHDIGKLRELEYHPVETKYTKEGCLIGHVLMGRDLVRETARKIEGFPEETLLLLEHAILAHHGKRDFGAPIVPQTLEALLVSYVDDLDAKMNIAARQRLNSTNEGEFTDKVYALDNRRLYKGIPREAPVDHDLNELT
;
A
#
# COMPACT_ATOMS: atom_id res chain seq x y z
N MET A 1 26.72 4.54 34.93
CA MET A 1 25.84 3.36 34.98
C MET A 1 25.74 2.85 33.57
N ALA A 2 26.36 1.71 33.27
CA ALA A 2 26.29 1.09 31.96
C ALA A 2 24.84 0.66 31.72
N GLY A 3 24.18 1.23 30.71
CA GLY A 3 22.88 0.75 30.29
C GLY A 3 23.02 -0.70 29.88
N THR A 4 22.22 -1.59 30.47
CA THR A 4 22.04 -2.94 29.96
C THR A 4 21.39 -2.80 28.59
N ASP A 5 22.21 -2.74 27.53
CA ASP A 5 21.72 -2.72 26.15
C ASP A 5 20.90 -3.98 25.94
N THR A 6 19.58 -3.81 25.95
CA THR A 6 18.64 -4.91 25.76
C THR A 6 18.59 -5.14 24.27
N ALA A 7 18.93 -6.34 23.81
CA ALA A 7 19.03 -6.65 22.39
C ALA A 7 17.75 -6.24 21.64
N VAL A 8 17.92 -5.61 20.47
CA VAL A 8 16.80 -5.30 19.58
C VAL A 8 16.51 -6.52 18.72
N VAL A 9 15.28 -7.01 18.76
CA VAL A 9 14.83 -8.20 18.00
C VAL A 9 13.50 -7.90 17.31
N ARG A 10 13.19 -8.62 16.22
CA ARG A 10 11.85 -8.60 15.64
C ARG A 10 10.86 -9.24 16.60
N LEU A 11 9.62 -8.75 16.60
CA LEU A 11 8.57 -9.31 17.44
C LEU A 11 8.38 -10.81 17.16
N SER A 12 8.44 -11.21 15.89
CA SER A 12 8.35 -12.60 15.44
C SER A 12 9.50 -13.51 15.87
N ASP A 13 10.64 -12.92 16.26
CA ASP A 13 11.82 -13.65 16.71
C ASP A 13 11.92 -13.69 18.26
N LEU A 14 10.97 -13.07 18.98
CA LEU A 14 10.97 -13.01 20.45
C LEU A 14 10.68 -14.38 21.07
N ALA A 15 11.59 -14.87 21.91
CA ALA A 15 11.47 -16.15 22.59
C ALA A 15 10.82 -16.05 23.99
N HIS A 16 10.35 -17.18 24.50
CA HIS A 16 9.86 -17.28 25.88
C HIS A 16 10.96 -16.94 26.90
N GLY A 17 10.64 -16.07 27.86
CA GLY A 17 11.53 -15.61 28.92
C GLY A 17 12.54 -14.55 28.48
N GLN A 18 12.67 -14.28 27.18
CA GLN A 18 13.58 -13.29 26.65
C GLN A 18 13.07 -11.88 26.94
N GLU A 19 13.93 -11.04 27.51
CA GLU A 19 13.73 -9.59 27.57
C GLU A 19 14.46 -8.95 26.39
N ALA A 20 13.74 -8.17 25.59
CA ALA A 20 14.26 -7.55 24.39
C ALA A 20 13.56 -6.22 24.10
N THR A 21 14.20 -5.40 23.28
CA THR A 21 13.53 -4.27 22.63
C THR A 21 12.96 -4.77 21.30
N CYS A 22 11.71 -4.47 20.99
CA CYS A 22 11.13 -4.73 19.68
C CYS A 22 10.34 -3.51 19.19
N PHE A 23 10.29 -3.35 17.87
CA PHE A 23 9.36 -2.43 17.22
C PHE A 23 8.11 -3.21 16.81
N ALA A 24 6.93 -2.66 17.10
CA ALA A 24 5.67 -3.27 16.70
C ALA A 24 4.58 -2.21 16.53
N ALA A 25 3.69 -2.42 15.57
CA ALA A 25 2.51 -1.57 15.39
C ALA A 25 1.40 -2.00 16.35
N LEU A 26 0.79 -1.05 17.07
CA LEU A 26 -0.41 -1.33 17.87
C LEU A 26 -1.61 -1.42 16.93
N ILE A 27 -2.18 -2.61 16.78
CA ILE A 27 -3.20 -2.86 15.76
C ILE A 27 -4.64 -2.88 16.30
N LYS A 28 -4.81 -3.17 17.59
CA LYS A 28 -6.12 -3.29 18.22
C LYS A 28 -6.01 -3.21 19.75
N LYS A 29 -7.05 -2.66 20.39
CA LYS A 29 -7.26 -2.73 21.84
C LYS A 29 -8.61 -3.36 22.16
N ASP A 30 -8.61 -4.46 22.92
CA ASP A 30 -9.83 -5.08 23.46
C ASP A 30 -9.99 -4.73 24.94
N ARG A 31 -11.13 -4.14 25.30
CA ARG A 31 -11.50 -3.87 26.70
C ARG A 31 -12.37 -5.01 27.24
N GLY A 32 -12.19 -5.36 28.50
CA GLY A 32 -13.01 -6.39 29.14
C GLY A 32 -12.95 -6.34 30.66
N VAL A 33 -13.68 -7.27 31.26
CA VAL A 33 -13.63 -7.54 32.70
C VAL A 33 -13.27 -9.01 32.92
N ASP A 34 -12.44 -9.28 33.93
CA ASP A 34 -12.08 -10.64 34.30
C ASP A 34 -13.25 -11.35 35.01
N LYS A 35 -13.03 -12.62 35.38
CA LYS A 35 -14.03 -13.44 36.11
C LYS A 35 -14.41 -12.88 37.49
N HIS A 36 -13.65 -11.92 38.02
CA HIS A 36 -13.87 -11.25 39.30
C HIS A 36 -14.44 -9.83 39.13
N GLY A 37 -14.72 -9.40 37.89
CA GLY A 37 -15.25 -8.08 37.57
C GLY A 37 -14.18 -6.99 37.47
N ASN A 38 -12.88 -7.32 37.54
CA ASN A 38 -11.82 -6.33 37.41
C ASN A 38 -11.58 -5.98 35.94
N PRO A 39 -11.43 -4.70 35.60
CA PRO A 39 -11.20 -4.27 34.22
C PRO A 39 -9.80 -4.69 33.75
N PHE A 40 -9.70 -5.18 32.51
CA PHE A 40 -8.44 -5.42 31.82
C PHE A 40 -8.49 -4.86 30.39
N MET A 41 -7.33 -4.71 29.79
CA MET A 41 -7.19 -4.39 28.37
C MET A 41 -6.19 -5.33 27.72
N LYS A 42 -6.47 -5.77 26.48
CA LYS A 42 -5.52 -6.50 25.64
C LYS A 42 -5.10 -5.61 24.50
N CYS A 43 -3.81 -5.33 24.41
CA CYS A 43 -3.21 -4.60 23.30
C CYS A 43 -2.58 -5.61 22.34
N HIS A 44 -2.97 -5.56 21.06
CA HIS A 44 -2.42 -6.43 20.03
C HIS A 44 -1.34 -5.68 19.28
N PHE A 45 -0.12 -6.20 19.35
CA PHE A 45 1.04 -5.64 18.66
C PHE A 45 1.46 -6.59 17.54
N ARG A 46 1.81 -6.04 16.38
CA ARG A 46 2.27 -6.87 15.26
C ARG A 46 3.58 -6.38 14.66
N ASP A 47 4.27 -7.33 14.04
CA ASP A 47 5.21 -7.07 12.97
C ASP A 47 4.67 -7.63 11.63
N LYS A 48 5.46 -7.59 10.54
CA LYS A 48 5.08 -8.12 9.21
C LYS A 48 4.79 -9.64 9.23
N ARG A 49 5.22 -10.38 10.27
CA ARG A 49 5.15 -11.85 10.33
C ARG A 49 4.21 -12.41 11.39
N SER A 50 3.97 -11.66 12.47
CA SER A 50 3.30 -12.18 13.65
C SER A 50 2.54 -11.09 14.41
N THR A 51 1.53 -11.52 15.16
CA THR A 51 0.81 -10.69 16.13
C THR A 51 0.97 -11.32 17.51
N ALA A 52 1.35 -10.51 18.50
CA ALA A 52 1.44 -10.90 19.90
C ALA A 52 0.52 -10.02 20.76
N VAL A 53 0.02 -10.59 21.85
CA VAL A 53 -0.93 -9.92 22.74
C VAL A 53 -0.22 -9.50 24.03
N ALA A 54 -0.38 -8.23 24.41
CA ALA A 54 0.00 -7.71 25.72
C ALA A 54 -1.25 -7.60 26.62
N PRO A 55 -1.50 -8.55 27.54
CA PRO A 55 -2.58 -8.44 28.50
C PRO A 55 -2.21 -7.47 29.64
N LEU A 56 -2.94 -6.36 29.74
CA LEU A 56 -2.83 -5.37 30.80
C LEU A 56 -3.95 -5.59 31.82
N TRP A 57 -3.66 -6.42 32.82
CA TRP A 57 -4.56 -6.71 33.94
C TRP A 57 -4.79 -5.50 34.84
N SER A 58 -5.76 -5.59 35.75
CA SER A 58 -6.22 -4.46 36.56
C SER A 58 -5.13 -3.79 37.40
N ASP A 59 -4.14 -4.57 37.82
CA ASP A 59 -2.97 -4.19 38.62
C ASP A 59 -1.76 -3.74 37.78
N ASN A 60 -1.82 -3.89 36.45
CA ASN A 60 -0.75 -3.43 35.57
C ASN A 60 -0.77 -1.90 35.47
N ALA A 61 0.34 -1.26 35.83
CA ALA A 61 0.50 0.20 35.84
C ALA A 61 0.25 0.85 34.47
N LEU A 62 0.54 0.13 33.38
CA LEU A 62 0.35 0.61 32.00
C LEU A 62 -1.12 0.55 31.55
N ARG A 63 -2.02 -0.13 32.28
CA ARG A 63 -3.42 -0.31 31.85
C ARG A 63 -4.14 1.03 31.59
N ILE A 64 -3.97 2.01 32.48
CA ILE A 64 -4.58 3.33 32.30
C ILE A 64 -3.90 4.10 31.17
N GLN A 65 -2.57 4.00 31.07
CA GLN A 65 -1.80 4.66 30.01
C GLN A 65 -2.18 4.13 28.61
N ALA A 66 -2.48 2.85 28.50
CA ALA A 66 -2.86 2.22 27.23
C ALA A 66 -4.17 2.76 26.62
N GLU A 67 -5.00 3.47 27.40
CA GLU A 67 -6.15 4.18 26.85
C GLU A 67 -5.72 5.33 25.93
N THR A 68 -4.55 5.94 26.18
CA THR A 68 -4.01 7.05 25.38
C THR A 68 -3.14 6.61 24.21
N TRP A 69 -2.80 5.32 24.11
CA TRP A 69 -2.04 4.80 22.98
C TRP A 69 -2.87 4.87 21.70
N ALA A 70 -2.29 5.39 20.62
CA ALA A 70 -2.96 5.48 19.33
C ALA A 70 -2.87 4.13 18.60
N ASP A 71 -4.00 3.70 18.05
CA ASP A 71 -4.01 2.55 17.15
C ASP A 71 -3.37 2.96 15.82
N GLY A 72 -2.68 2.03 15.19
CA GLY A 72 -2.13 2.20 13.86
C GLY A 72 -0.78 2.91 13.77
N ILE A 73 -0.11 3.15 14.90
CA ILE A 73 1.26 3.67 14.93
C ILE A 73 2.24 2.63 15.47
N ALA A 74 3.51 2.81 15.16
CA ALA A 74 4.60 2.01 15.69
C ALA A 74 4.97 2.44 17.11
N TYR A 75 5.30 1.45 17.93
CA TYR A 75 5.83 1.62 19.26
C TYR A 75 7.17 0.93 19.37
N ARG A 76 8.11 1.57 20.08
CA ARG A 76 9.29 0.92 20.64
C ARG A 76 8.90 0.32 21.98
N LEU A 77 9.04 -0.99 22.10
CA LEU A 77 8.62 -1.77 23.25
C LEU A 77 9.84 -2.42 23.88
N ARG A 78 10.07 -2.22 25.18
CA ARG A 78 10.90 -3.12 25.97
C ARG A 78 9.98 -4.13 26.62
N VAL A 79 10.11 -5.40 26.24
CA VAL A 79 9.16 -6.46 26.58
C VAL A 79 9.87 -7.69 27.08
N ARG A 80 9.13 -8.51 27.83
CA ARG A 80 9.49 -9.91 28.06
C ARG A 80 8.47 -10.82 27.37
N GLY A 81 8.98 -11.81 26.64
CA GLY A 81 8.13 -12.83 26.01
C GLY A 81 7.63 -13.85 27.04
N ASP A 82 6.32 -14.09 27.09
CA ASP A 82 5.70 -15.08 27.97
C ASP A 82 4.85 -16.07 27.15
N TRP A 83 5.34 -17.29 26.97
CA TRP A 83 4.65 -18.31 26.19
C TRP A 83 3.66 -19.06 27.07
N LYS A 84 2.38 -19.01 26.70
CA LYS A 84 1.32 -19.78 27.34
C LYS A 84 0.84 -20.88 26.38
N VAL A 85 0.78 -22.12 26.86
CA VAL A 85 0.29 -23.28 26.07
C VAL A 85 -1.05 -23.01 25.39
N LYS A 86 -1.97 -22.30 26.06
CA LYS A 86 -3.31 -22.00 25.53
C LYS A 86 -3.37 -20.78 24.61
N TYR A 87 -2.45 -19.82 24.77
CA TYR A 87 -2.58 -18.49 24.14
C TYR A 87 -1.42 -18.13 23.22
N GLY A 88 -0.38 -18.97 23.13
CA GLY A 88 0.85 -18.67 22.41
C GLY A 88 1.71 -17.63 23.15
N LEU A 89 2.53 -16.90 22.39
CA LEU A 89 3.38 -15.82 22.89
C LEU A 89 2.54 -14.61 23.32
N GLN A 90 2.74 -14.17 24.56
CA GLN A 90 2.23 -12.92 25.10
C GLN A 90 3.39 -11.98 25.45
N LEU A 91 3.10 -10.69 25.51
CA LEU A 91 4.08 -9.66 25.84
C LEU A 91 3.82 -9.10 27.24
N ASP A 92 4.82 -9.21 28.10
CA ASP A 92 4.88 -8.42 29.32
C ASP A 92 5.61 -7.11 29.00
N ILE A 93 4.86 -6.01 28.86
CA ILE A 93 5.43 -4.70 28.53
C ILE A 93 6.10 -4.11 29.77
N ILE A 94 7.40 -3.81 29.64
CA ILE A 94 8.21 -3.16 30.66
C ILE A 94 8.24 -1.65 30.42
N GLU A 95 8.53 -1.25 29.18
CA GLU A 95 8.50 0.14 28.72
C GLU A 95 7.91 0.23 27.32
N ILE A 96 7.28 1.37 27.03
CA ILE A 96 6.64 1.64 25.74
C ILE A 96 6.66 3.14 25.46
N ARG A 97 7.04 3.48 24.23
CA ARG A 97 6.85 4.82 23.67
C ARG A 97 6.57 4.73 22.16
N PRO A 98 5.93 5.73 21.55
CA PRO A 98 5.89 5.83 20.09
C PRO A 98 7.29 5.73 19.51
N ALA A 99 7.43 4.99 18.40
CA ALA A 99 8.65 4.97 17.62
C ALA A 99 8.83 6.32 16.89
N THR A 100 10.07 6.71 16.67
CA THR A 100 10.45 7.95 15.99
C THR A 100 11.43 7.65 14.87
N ASP A 101 11.63 8.57 13.94
CA ASP A 101 12.56 8.35 12.82
C ASP A 101 14.00 8.10 13.30
N ASP A 102 14.39 8.66 14.46
CA ASP A 102 15.68 8.38 15.10
C ASP A 102 15.88 6.90 15.46
N ASP A 103 14.81 6.13 15.62
CA ASP A 103 14.88 4.69 15.89
C ASP A 103 15.35 3.87 14.67
N ALA A 104 15.43 4.47 13.48
CA ALA A 104 15.99 3.81 12.30
C ALA A 104 17.44 3.35 12.54
N ALA A 105 18.19 4.05 13.40
CA ALA A 105 19.52 3.64 13.84
C ALA A 105 19.53 2.29 14.59
N ASP A 106 18.40 1.93 15.20
CA ASP A 106 18.16 0.66 15.90
C ASP A 106 17.43 -0.37 15.01
N GLY A 107 17.27 -0.09 13.71
CA GLY A 107 16.61 -0.98 12.76
C GLY A 107 15.08 -0.85 12.70
N TYR A 108 14.51 0.26 13.20
CA TYR A 108 13.08 0.55 13.00
C TYR A 108 12.79 0.87 11.53
N ASP A 109 11.91 0.06 10.94
CA ASP A 109 11.22 0.39 9.70
C ASP A 109 9.72 0.07 9.89
N PHE A 110 8.87 1.06 9.65
CA PHE A 110 7.43 0.89 9.75
C PHE A 110 6.87 -0.16 8.76
N TYR A 111 7.45 -0.27 7.56
CA TYR A 111 7.01 -1.25 6.56
C TYR A 111 7.30 -2.69 6.98
N ASP A 112 8.26 -2.91 7.87
CA ASP A 112 8.54 -4.21 8.52
C ASP A 112 7.55 -4.56 9.64
N LEU A 113 6.65 -3.64 10.01
CA LEU A 113 5.67 -3.84 11.08
C LEU A 113 4.27 -4.18 10.57
N VAL A 114 4.07 -4.16 9.26
CA VAL A 114 2.75 -4.21 8.64
C VAL A 114 2.75 -5.08 7.39
N GLU A 115 1.59 -5.57 6.97
CA GLU A 115 1.48 -6.10 5.61
C GLU A 115 1.74 -4.93 4.65
N SER A 116 2.83 -5.04 3.90
CA SER A 116 3.39 -3.98 3.07
C SER A 116 3.89 -4.56 1.75
N THR A 117 4.19 -3.68 0.81
CA THR A 117 4.96 -4.02 -0.39
C THR A 117 6.30 -4.69 -0.03
N ASP A 118 6.84 -5.47 -0.96
CA ASP A 118 8.20 -6.04 -0.85
C ASP A 118 9.27 -5.14 -1.49
N TYR A 119 8.86 -4.01 -2.07
CA TYR A 119 9.77 -3.02 -2.66
C TYR A 119 9.97 -1.84 -1.73
N ASP A 120 11.14 -1.22 -1.76
CA ASP A 120 11.37 0.04 -1.03
C ASP A 120 10.47 1.18 -1.58
N PRO A 121 9.58 1.78 -0.78
CA PRO A 121 8.69 2.84 -1.23
C PRO A 121 9.41 4.10 -1.74
N GLU A 122 10.58 4.44 -1.20
CA GLU A 122 11.36 5.58 -1.70
C GLU A 122 11.87 5.30 -3.12
N THR A 123 12.40 4.10 -3.36
CA THR A 123 12.83 3.63 -4.69
C THR A 123 11.67 3.59 -5.68
N LEU A 124 10.47 3.14 -5.27
CA LEU A 124 9.28 3.16 -6.13
C LEU A 124 8.91 4.59 -6.53
N LEU A 125 8.84 5.52 -5.57
CA LEU A 125 8.49 6.91 -5.82
C LEU A 125 9.54 7.60 -6.72
N ALA A 126 10.83 7.36 -6.48
CA ALA A 126 11.91 7.86 -7.33
C ALA A 126 11.79 7.33 -8.78
N SER A 127 11.40 6.07 -8.94
CA SER A 127 11.20 5.45 -10.26
C SER A 127 10.01 6.06 -11.01
N ILE A 128 8.94 6.43 -10.29
CA ILE A 128 7.81 7.19 -10.86
C ILE A 128 8.27 8.59 -11.31
N HIS A 129 9.07 9.29 -10.50
CA HIS A 129 9.63 10.59 -10.88
C HIS A 129 10.51 10.50 -12.14
N ASP A 130 11.34 9.47 -12.28
CA ASP A 130 12.11 9.23 -13.51
C ASP A 130 11.20 9.02 -14.73
N LYS A 131 10.09 8.29 -14.58
CA LYS A 131 9.11 8.10 -15.66
C LYS A 131 8.39 9.39 -16.04
N ILE A 132 8.05 10.24 -15.07
CA ILE A 132 7.49 11.57 -15.31
C ILE A 132 8.45 12.38 -16.18
N GLU A 133 9.74 12.40 -15.82
CA GLU A 133 10.73 13.18 -16.56
C GLU A 133 10.91 12.71 -18.01
N ARG A 134 10.96 11.40 -18.22
CA ARG A 134 11.23 10.79 -19.53
C ARG A 134 10.03 10.70 -20.47
N CYS A 135 8.80 10.70 -19.95
CA CYS A 135 7.62 10.40 -20.75
C CYS A 135 6.63 11.56 -20.91
N ILE A 136 6.71 12.60 -20.06
CA ILE A 136 5.77 13.72 -20.10
C ILE A 136 6.49 14.95 -20.67
N ASP A 137 6.28 15.23 -21.95
CA ASP A 137 6.91 16.38 -22.60
C ASP A 137 6.20 17.72 -22.31
N ASP A 138 4.88 17.69 -22.11
CA ASP A 138 4.09 18.87 -21.76
C ASP A 138 4.54 19.43 -20.38
N PRO A 139 5.11 20.65 -20.33
CA PRO A 139 5.65 21.21 -19.09
C PRO A 139 4.60 21.51 -18.01
N CYS A 140 3.37 21.84 -18.42
CA CYS A 140 2.27 22.10 -17.49
C CYS A 140 1.79 20.79 -16.86
N LEU A 141 1.60 19.76 -17.70
CA LEU A 141 1.21 18.43 -17.24
C LEU A 141 2.27 17.80 -16.33
N LYS A 142 3.56 17.90 -16.70
CA LYS A 142 4.68 17.43 -15.88
C LYS A 142 4.64 18.07 -14.49
N ARG A 143 4.52 19.41 -14.45
CA ARG A 143 4.46 20.19 -13.21
C ARG A 143 3.25 19.83 -12.36
N LEU A 144 2.10 19.57 -12.97
CA LEU A 144 0.90 19.14 -12.26
C LEU A 144 1.12 17.82 -11.52
N VAL A 145 1.64 16.80 -12.21
CA VAL A 145 1.91 15.50 -11.59
C VAL A 145 2.94 15.65 -10.47
N GLN A 146 4.02 16.39 -10.71
CA GLN A 146 5.06 16.64 -9.69
C GLN A 146 4.54 17.37 -8.46
N ASN A 147 3.72 18.40 -8.64
CA ASN A 147 3.15 19.16 -7.52
C ASN A 147 2.26 18.26 -6.65
N ILE A 148 1.42 17.43 -7.27
CA ILE A 148 0.54 16.49 -6.54
C ILE A 148 1.38 15.47 -5.76
N LEU A 149 2.37 14.84 -6.39
CA LEU A 149 3.22 13.86 -5.72
C LEU A 149 4.08 14.50 -4.62
N SER A 150 4.58 15.71 -4.82
CA SER A 150 5.35 16.43 -3.80
C SER A 150 4.49 16.83 -2.60
N GLU A 151 3.22 17.22 -2.80
CA GLU A 151 2.31 17.61 -1.72
C GLU A 151 1.84 16.39 -0.91
N HIS A 152 1.74 15.22 -1.54
CA HIS A 152 1.13 14.03 -0.94
C HIS A 152 2.04 12.82 -0.77
N GLY A 153 3.34 12.92 -1.09
CA GLY A 153 4.26 11.79 -1.16
C GLY A 153 4.30 10.92 0.09
N ASP A 154 4.27 11.52 1.28
CA ASP A 154 4.30 10.76 2.54
C ASP A 154 3.06 9.90 2.78
N LEU A 155 1.88 10.39 2.39
CA LEU A 155 0.65 9.61 2.47
C LEU A 155 0.59 8.58 1.34
N PHE A 156 1.03 8.96 0.13
CA PHE A 156 1.05 8.08 -1.03
C PHE A 156 1.92 6.83 -0.81
N LYS A 157 3.07 6.99 -0.15
CA LYS A 157 3.94 5.86 0.26
C LYS A 157 3.29 4.90 1.25
N LYS A 158 2.24 5.31 1.96
CA LYS A 158 1.58 4.49 2.98
C LYS A 158 0.28 3.87 2.49
N MET A 159 -0.43 4.54 1.60
CA MET A 159 -1.80 4.16 1.25
C MET A 159 -1.93 2.79 0.57
N PRO A 160 -2.87 1.92 1.00
CA PRO A 160 -3.33 0.79 0.20
C PRO A 160 -4.04 1.25 -1.07
N ALA A 161 -4.01 0.42 -2.11
CA ALA A 161 -4.76 0.67 -3.33
C ALA A 161 -6.24 0.32 -3.16
N ALA A 162 -6.61 -0.66 -2.33
CA ALA A 162 -8.00 -1.03 -2.15
C ALA A 162 -8.27 -1.46 -0.72
N GLN A 163 -9.54 -1.40 -0.31
CA GLN A 163 -9.95 -1.99 0.98
C GLN A 163 -9.73 -3.51 1.02
N SER A 164 -9.91 -4.16 -0.13
CA SER A 164 -9.74 -5.60 -0.29
C SER A 164 -9.32 -5.94 -1.72
N PHE A 165 -8.83 -7.16 -1.92
CA PHE A 165 -8.40 -7.72 -3.21
C PHE A 165 -7.00 -7.30 -3.67
N HIS A 166 -6.88 -6.32 -4.57
CA HIS A 166 -5.61 -5.98 -5.21
C HIS A 166 -4.88 -4.91 -4.40
N HIS A 167 -3.59 -5.11 -4.16
CA HIS A 167 -2.74 -4.09 -3.53
C HIS A 167 -3.32 -3.52 -2.21
N SER A 168 -4.07 -4.31 -1.43
CA SER A 168 -4.78 -3.89 -0.21
C SER A 168 -3.89 -3.89 1.03
N TYR A 169 -2.66 -3.44 0.89
CA TYR A 169 -1.61 -3.44 1.91
C TYR A 169 -0.85 -2.10 1.90
N THR A 170 -0.06 -1.82 2.93
CA THR A 170 0.69 -0.56 3.05
C THR A 170 1.63 -0.37 1.86
N ALA A 171 1.63 0.84 1.29
CA ALA A 171 2.30 1.19 0.02
C ALA A 171 1.75 0.49 -1.24
N GLY A 172 0.61 -0.20 -1.14
CA GLY A 172 0.00 -0.90 -2.26
C GLY A 172 -0.41 0.03 -3.39
N LEU A 173 -0.92 1.24 -3.10
CA LEU A 173 -1.27 2.21 -4.13
C LEU A 173 -0.04 2.67 -4.92
N LEU A 174 1.08 2.90 -4.23
CA LEU A 174 2.34 3.28 -4.86
C LEU A 174 2.88 2.16 -5.76
N GLU A 175 2.87 0.91 -5.28
CA GLU A 175 3.28 -0.26 -6.06
C GLU A 175 2.41 -0.46 -7.30
N HIS A 176 1.09 -0.34 -7.14
CA HIS A 176 0.11 -0.43 -8.23
C HIS A 176 0.37 0.63 -9.30
N VAL A 177 0.48 1.90 -8.90
CA VAL A 177 0.80 3.00 -9.82
C VAL A 177 2.14 2.79 -10.51
N TRP A 178 3.16 2.31 -9.81
CA TRP A 178 4.46 2.01 -10.43
C TRP A 178 4.34 0.89 -11.48
N SER A 179 3.69 -0.22 -11.13
CA SER A 179 3.46 -1.34 -12.05
C SER A 179 2.73 -0.90 -13.31
N MET A 180 1.60 -0.20 -13.14
CA MET A 180 0.83 0.35 -14.26
C MET A 180 1.65 1.34 -15.09
N THR A 181 2.41 2.24 -14.47
CA THR A 181 3.21 3.25 -15.20
C THR A 181 4.20 2.58 -16.15
N ARG A 182 4.81 1.47 -15.74
CA ARG A 182 5.72 0.69 -16.61
C ARG A 182 4.96 0.10 -17.80
N VAL A 183 3.83 -0.54 -17.55
CA VAL A 183 3.01 -1.20 -18.58
C VAL A 183 2.41 -0.16 -19.54
N ALA A 184 1.82 0.90 -19.03
CA ALA A 184 1.23 1.98 -19.82
C ALA A 184 2.27 2.69 -20.69
N SER A 185 3.46 2.98 -20.14
CA SER A 185 4.58 3.56 -20.90
C SER A 185 5.00 2.67 -22.06
N PHE A 186 5.13 1.36 -21.82
CA PHE A 186 5.46 0.37 -22.85
C PHE A 186 4.37 0.26 -23.92
N LEU A 187 3.10 0.17 -23.53
CA LEU A 187 1.99 0.06 -24.48
C LEU A 187 1.78 1.33 -25.29
N ALA A 188 2.02 2.51 -24.69
CA ALA A 188 1.98 3.78 -25.41
C ALA A 188 3.06 3.82 -26.51
N ASP A 189 4.29 3.35 -26.24
CA ASP A 189 5.33 3.25 -27.27
C ASP A 189 4.96 2.23 -28.35
N HIS A 190 4.48 1.06 -27.95
CA HIS A 190 4.10 0.01 -28.89
C HIS A 190 2.98 0.49 -29.84
N TYR A 191 1.86 0.98 -29.30
CA TYR A 191 0.72 1.41 -30.11
C TYR A 191 0.96 2.75 -30.81
N GLY A 192 1.76 3.65 -30.23
CA GLY A 192 2.16 4.89 -30.90
C GLY A 192 2.97 4.62 -32.16
N ASN A 193 3.91 3.66 -32.11
CA ASN A 193 4.68 3.25 -33.29
C ASN A 193 3.85 2.42 -34.27
N TYR A 194 3.02 1.50 -33.77
CA TYR A 194 2.21 0.62 -34.62
C TYR A 194 1.11 1.39 -35.38
N TYR A 195 0.58 2.46 -34.78
CA TYR A 195 -0.41 3.36 -35.37
C TYR A 195 0.17 4.76 -35.60
N GLU A 196 1.39 4.86 -36.11
CA GLU A 196 2.11 6.13 -36.35
C GLU A 196 1.37 7.12 -37.26
N GLN A 197 0.42 6.64 -38.06
CA GLN A 197 -0.43 7.43 -38.96
C GLN A 197 -1.59 8.16 -38.26
N LEU A 198 -1.80 7.95 -36.95
CA LEU A 198 -2.82 8.67 -36.19
C LEU A 198 -2.56 10.18 -36.22
N ASN A 199 -3.62 10.95 -36.44
CA ASN A 199 -3.58 12.40 -36.38
C ASN A 199 -4.79 12.93 -35.59
N PRO A 200 -4.59 13.41 -34.34
CA PRO A 200 -3.30 13.55 -33.65
C PRO A 200 -2.66 12.20 -33.27
N PRO A 201 -1.33 12.15 -33.07
CA PRO A 201 -0.66 10.96 -32.56
C PRO A 201 -1.08 10.66 -31.11
N LEU A 202 -0.88 9.41 -30.68
CA LEU A 202 -1.18 8.99 -29.32
C LEU A 202 -0.36 9.80 -28.30
N ASN A 203 -1.01 10.36 -27.29
CA ASN A 203 -0.33 11.20 -26.31
C ASN A 203 0.25 10.38 -25.14
N LYS A 204 1.51 9.95 -25.27
CA LYS A 204 2.23 9.19 -24.23
C LYS A 204 2.31 9.93 -22.88
N GLY A 205 2.55 11.24 -22.91
CA GLY A 205 2.63 12.05 -21.69
C GLY A 205 1.31 12.07 -20.92
N LEU A 206 0.19 12.20 -21.63
CA LEU A 206 -1.15 12.13 -21.05
C LEU A 206 -1.45 10.75 -20.48
N ILE A 207 -1.10 9.66 -21.19
CA ILE A 207 -1.27 8.29 -20.70
C ILE A 207 -0.52 8.09 -19.38
N VAL A 208 0.75 8.48 -19.33
CA VAL A 208 1.59 8.31 -18.13
C VAL A 208 1.06 9.17 -16.98
N ALA A 209 0.70 10.42 -17.24
CA ALA A 209 0.11 11.30 -16.22
C ALA A 209 -1.22 10.75 -15.67
N ALA A 210 -2.12 10.32 -16.56
CA ALA A 210 -3.38 9.71 -16.18
C ALA A 210 -3.17 8.41 -15.39
N THR A 211 -2.21 7.58 -15.78
CA THR A 211 -1.85 6.36 -15.06
C THR A 211 -1.36 6.66 -13.65
N ILE A 212 -0.55 7.70 -13.46
CA ILE A 212 -0.05 8.08 -12.14
C ILE A 212 -1.15 8.64 -11.25
N LEU A 213 -2.11 9.36 -11.85
CA LEU A 213 -3.12 10.13 -11.12
C LEU A 213 -4.50 9.47 -11.05
N HIS A 214 -4.74 8.35 -11.75
CA HIS A 214 -6.08 7.76 -11.90
C HIS A 214 -6.79 7.54 -10.55
N ASP A 215 -6.03 7.09 -9.56
CA ASP A 215 -6.52 6.74 -8.23
C ASP A 215 -6.07 7.70 -7.12
N ILE A 216 -5.54 8.87 -7.47
CA ILE A 216 -4.98 9.80 -6.49
C ILE A 216 -6.02 10.30 -5.47
N GLY A 217 -7.32 10.21 -5.80
CA GLY A 217 -8.40 10.52 -4.87
C GLY A 217 -8.44 9.60 -3.64
N LYS A 218 -7.79 8.43 -3.66
CA LYS A 218 -7.68 7.53 -2.51
C LYS A 218 -7.00 8.18 -1.30
N LEU A 219 -6.16 9.18 -1.55
CA LEU A 219 -5.54 10.01 -0.50
C LEU A 219 -6.54 10.87 0.28
N ARG A 220 -7.73 11.12 -0.26
CA ARG A 220 -8.84 11.83 0.39
C ARG A 220 -9.98 10.89 0.79
N GLU A 221 -10.17 9.80 0.03
CA GLU A 221 -11.22 8.80 0.27
C GLU A 221 -10.95 7.97 1.53
N LEU A 222 -9.69 7.66 1.80
CA LEU A 222 -9.27 6.74 2.84
C LEU A 222 -8.48 7.44 3.94
N GLU A 223 -8.71 7.01 5.18
CA GLU A 223 -7.86 7.32 6.32
C GLU A 223 -6.82 6.20 6.45
N TYR A 224 -5.54 6.55 6.36
CA TYR A 224 -4.49 5.55 6.50
C TYR A 224 -4.52 4.92 7.89
N HIS A 225 -4.67 3.60 7.93
CA HIS A 225 -4.51 2.82 9.14
C HIS A 225 -3.89 1.46 8.75
N PRO A 226 -2.82 1.02 9.43
CA PRO A 226 -2.02 -0.12 8.95
C PRO A 226 -2.74 -1.46 8.99
N VAL A 227 -3.87 -1.55 9.67
CA VAL A 227 -4.57 -2.82 9.96
C VAL A 227 -5.89 -2.92 9.22
N GLU A 228 -6.57 -1.79 9.09
CA GLU A 228 -7.94 -1.71 8.65
C GLU A 228 -8.01 -0.55 7.69
N THR A 229 -8.50 -0.77 6.49
CA THR A 229 -8.79 0.34 5.60
C THR A 229 -10.06 1.03 6.11
N LYS A 230 -9.93 2.31 6.46
CA LYS A 230 -11.04 3.14 6.94
C LYS A 230 -11.38 4.18 5.87
N TYR A 231 -12.66 4.36 5.60
CA TYR A 231 -13.13 5.42 4.72
C TYR A 231 -13.34 6.70 5.50
N THR A 232 -12.98 7.83 4.90
CA THR A 232 -13.42 9.14 5.38
C THR A 232 -14.91 9.29 5.11
N LYS A 233 -15.58 10.20 5.83
CA LYS A 233 -17.00 10.51 5.60
C LYS A 233 -17.23 10.96 4.15
N GLU A 234 -16.35 11.81 3.64
CA GLU A 234 -16.37 12.29 2.27
C GLU A 234 -16.09 11.15 1.28
N GLY A 235 -15.15 10.24 1.59
CA GLY A 235 -14.87 9.06 0.78
C GLY A 235 -16.08 8.16 0.60
N CYS A 236 -16.83 7.91 1.68
CA CYS A 236 -18.09 7.16 1.63
C CYS A 236 -19.18 7.80 0.76
N LEU A 237 -19.21 9.14 0.68
CA LEU A 237 -20.29 9.87 0.00
C LEU A 237 -19.95 10.23 -1.45
N ILE A 238 -18.66 10.40 -1.77
CA ILE A 238 -18.20 10.95 -3.05
C ILE A 238 -17.35 9.94 -3.85
N GLY A 239 -16.46 9.21 -3.17
CA GLY A 239 -15.54 8.25 -3.79
C GLY A 239 -14.30 8.89 -4.44
N HIS A 240 -13.24 8.09 -4.57
CA HIS A 240 -11.92 8.51 -5.05
C HIS A 240 -11.94 9.06 -6.48
N VAL A 241 -12.79 8.55 -7.38
CA VAL A 241 -12.81 8.99 -8.78
C VAL A 241 -13.11 10.49 -8.90
N LEU A 242 -14.15 10.96 -8.22
CA LEU A 242 -14.53 12.38 -8.21
C LEU A 242 -13.54 13.21 -7.38
N MET A 243 -13.12 12.70 -6.22
CA MET A 243 -12.13 13.39 -5.38
C MET A 243 -10.78 13.57 -6.07
N GLY A 244 -10.34 12.59 -6.85
CA GLY A 244 -9.10 12.61 -7.62
C GLY A 244 -9.17 13.64 -8.74
N ARG A 245 -10.28 13.67 -9.49
CA ARG A 245 -10.56 14.73 -10.46
C ARG A 245 -10.52 16.11 -9.82
N ASP A 246 -11.16 16.29 -8.66
CA ASP A 246 -11.19 17.59 -7.97
C ASP A 246 -9.79 18.02 -7.52
N LEU A 247 -9.00 17.12 -6.94
CA LEU A 247 -7.59 17.37 -6.59
C LEU A 247 -6.77 17.80 -7.81
N VAL A 248 -6.95 17.13 -8.95
CA VAL A 248 -6.27 17.45 -10.20
C VAL A 248 -6.66 18.84 -10.71
N ARG A 249 -7.96 19.17 -10.72
CA ARG A 249 -8.45 20.51 -11.13
C ARG A 249 -7.97 21.61 -10.21
N GLU A 250 -8.01 21.38 -8.90
CA GLU A 250 -7.54 22.33 -7.88
C GLU A 250 -6.06 22.66 -8.06
N THR A 251 -5.23 21.64 -8.31
CA THR A 251 -3.79 21.84 -8.52
C THR A 251 -3.49 22.47 -9.88
N ALA A 252 -4.19 22.06 -10.95
CA ALA A 252 -4.01 22.63 -12.28
C ALA A 252 -4.33 24.14 -12.33
N ARG A 253 -5.34 24.60 -11.57
CA ARG A 253 -5.67 26.04 -11.44
C ARG A 253 -4.54 26.89 -10.85
N LYS A 254 -3.60 26.28 -10.11
CA LYS A 254 -2.43 26.97 -9.55
C LYS A 254 -1.29 27.12 -10.58
N ILE A 255 -1.42 26.53 -11.76
CA ILE A 255 -0.42 26.57 -12.84
C ILE A 255 -0.89 27.55 -13.90
N GLU A 256 -0.17 28.65 -14.04
CA GLU A 256 -0.48 29.69 -15.04
C GLU A 256 -0.37 29.12 -16.47
N GLY A 257 -1.41 29.38 -17.28
CA GLY A 257 -1.43 28.96 -18.69
C GLY A 257 -1.65 27.47 -18.92
N PHE A 258 -2.17 26.72 -17.95
CA PHE A 258 -2.44 25.29 -18.12
C PHE A 258 -3.39 25.05 -19.32
N PRO A 259 -3.03 24.18 -20.30
CA PRO A 259 -3.87 23.95 -21.47
C PRO A 259 -5.22 23.29 -21.09
N GLU A 260 -6.33 23.95 -21.41
CA GLU A 260 -7.68 23.49 -21.05
C GLU A 260 -8.00 22.10 -21.63
N GLU A 261 -7.61 21.85 -22.88
CA GLU A 261 -7.84 20.55 -23.54
C GLU A 261 -7.05 19.43 -22.85
N THR A 262 -5.79 19.66 -22.51
CA THR A 262 -4.97 18.68 -21.77
C THR A 262 -5.60 18.34 -20.42
N LEU A 263 -6.13 19.36 -19.71
CA LEU A 263 -6.82 19.15 -18.43
C LEU A 263 -8.10 18.34 -18.62
N LEU A 264 -8.91 18.67 -19.63
CA LEU A 264 -10.16 17.97 -19.93
C LEU A 264 -9.91 16.48 -20.23
N LEU A 265 -8.90 16.17 -21.05
CA LEU A 265 -8.56 14.79 -21.41
C LEU A 265 -8.01 14.00 -20.20
N LEU A 266 -7.24 14.65 -19.32
CA LEU A 266 -6.77 14.05 -18.08
C LEU A 266 -7.92 13.76 -17.11
N GLU A 267 -8.84 14.72 -16.93
CA GLU A 267 -10.06 14.53 -16.15
C GLU A 267 -10.88 13.36 -16.69
N HIS A 268 -11.04 13.27 -18.01
CA HIS A 268 -11.76 12.17 -18.64
C HIS A 268 -11.11 10.82 -18.38
N ALA A 269 -9.79 10.72 -18.51
CA ALA A 269 -9.07 9.48 -18.23
C ALA A 269 -9.23 9.05 -16.75
N ILE A 270 -9.17 9.99 -15.81
CA ILE A 270 -9.42 9.72 -14.38
C ILE A 270 -10.87 9.30 -14.16
N LEU A 271 -11.85 9.97 -14.76
CA LEU A 271 -13.26 9.59 -14.60
C LEU A 271 -13.60 8.24 -15.25
N ALA A 272 -12.83 7.82 -16.26
CA ALA A 272 -13.13 6.65 -17.06
C ALA A 272 -12.32 5.40 -16.70
N HIS A 273 -11.34 5.48 -15.80
CA HIS A 273 -10.33 4.42 -15.62
C HIS A 273 -10.90 3.05 -15.23
N HIS A 274 -12.00 2.99 -14.46
CA HIS A 274 -12.70 1.72 -14.17
C HIS A 274 -13.30 1.04 -15.42
N GLY A 275 -13.30 1.70 -16.57
CA GLY A 275 -13.65 1.16 -17.89
C GLY A 275 -15.14 0.92 -18.14
N LYS A 276 -15.89 0.53 -17.11
CA LYS A 276 -17.32 0.20 -17.16
C LYS A 276 -18.07 0.84 -16.00
N ARG A 277 -19.34 1.19 -16.24
CA ARG A 277 -20.24 1.70 -15.20
C ARG A 277 -20.46 0.70 -14.07
N ASP A 278 -20.56 -0.59 -14.40
CA ASP A 278 -20.70 -1.67 -13.42
C ASP A 278 -19.47 -1.83 -12.52
N PHE A 279 -18.32 -1.30 -12.94
CA PHE A 279 -17.08 -1.29 -12.17
C PHE A 279 -16.86 0.04 -11.42
N GLY A 280 -17.82 0.96 -11.49
CA GLY A 280 -17.78 2.23 -10.76
C GLY A 280 -17.36 3.44 -11.60
N ALA A 281 -17.13 3.30 -12.90
CA ALA A 281 -16.82 4.44 -13.77
C ALA A 281 -18.06 5.33 -13.99
N PRO A 282 -18.04 6.64 -13.66
CA PRO A 282 -19.13 7.57 -14.03
C PRO A 282 -19.36 7.63 -15.55
N ILE A 283 -18.29 7.57 -16.31
CA ILE A 283 -18.27 7.57 -17.78
C ILE A 283 -17.34 6.45 -18.28
N VAL A 284 -17.61 5.91 -19.46
CA VAL A 284 -16.72 4.92 -20.09
C VAL A 284 -15.58 5.64 -20.83
N PRO A 285 -14.44 4.98 -21.11
CA PRO A 285 -13.39 5.59 -21.91
C PRO A 285 -13.86 5.99 -23.31
N GLN A 286 -13.48 7.18 -23.76
CA GLN A 286 -13.87 7.77 -25.05
C GLN A 286 -12.69 8.37 -25.82
N THR A 287 -11.48 8.22 -25.29
CA THR A 287 -10.22 8.58 -25.94
C THR A 287 -9.32 7.35 -25.95
N LEU A 288 -8.37 7.28 -26.88
CA LEU A 288 -7.44 6.15 -26.96
C LEU A 288 -6.60 6.06 -25.69
N GLU A 289 -6.20 7.20 -25.15
CA GLU A 289 -5.43 7.32 -23.91
C GLU A 289 -6.22 6.78 -22.72
N ALA A 290 -7.46 7.24 -22.52
CA ALA A 290 -8.31 6.77 -21.42
C ALA A 290 -8.61 5.27 -21.55
N LEU A 291 -8.82 4.78 -22.78
CA LEU A 291 -9.07 3.37 -23.05
C LEU A 291 -7.87 2.52 -22.64
N LEU A 292 -6.67 2.93 -23.02
CA LEU A 292 -5.43 2.24 -22.66
C LEU A 292 -5.22 2.25 -21.14
N VAL A 293 -5.39 3.39 -20.47
CA VAL A 293 -5.29 3.50 -19.00
C VAL A 293 -6.26 2.53 -18.33
N SER A 294 -7.52 2.47 -18.78
CA SER A 294 -8.53 1.58 -18.19
C SER A 294 -8.20 0.09 -18.33
N TYR A 295 -7.62 -0.32 -19.46
CA TYR A 295 -7.20 -1.70 -19.65
C TYR A 295 -5.94 -2.05 -18.84
N VAL A 296 -5.03 -1.10 -18.68
CA VAL A 296 -3.84 -1.30 -17.84
C VAL A 296 -4.23 -1.46 -16.38
N ASP A 297 -5.16 -0.64 -15.90
CA ASP A 297 -5.70 -0.74 -14.53
C ASP A 297 -6.34 -2.11 -14.26
N ASP A 298 -7.31 -2.51 -15.09
CA ASP A 298 -7.98 -3.80 -14.98
C ASP A 298 -7.00 -4.99 -15.09
N LEU A 299 -5.98 -4.88 -15.95
CA LEU A 299 -4.95 -5.90 -16.06
C LEU A 299 -4.09 -6.01 -14.80
N ASP A 300 -3.59 -4.89 -14.28
CA ASP A 300 -2.70 -4.87 -13.11
C ASP A 300 -3.41 -5.40 -11.87
N ALA A 301 -4.63 -4.93 -11.61
CA ALA A 301 -5.45 -5.41 -10.50
C ALA A 301 -5.67 -6.93 -10.56
N LYS A 302 -6.03 -7.46 -11.74
CA LYS A 302 -6.25 -8.91 -11.93
C LYS A 302 -4.96 -9.73 -11.81
N MET A 303 -3.86 -9.22 -12.34
CA MET A 303 -2.56 -9.89 -12.25
C MET A 303 -2.03 -9.92 -10.82
N ASN A 304 -2.19 -8.85 -10.05
CA ASN A 304 -1.85 -8.81 -8.63
C ASN A 304 -2.62 -9.88 -7.85
N ILE A 305 -3.95 -9.92 -8.03
CA ILE A 305 -4.81 -10.91 -7.35
C ILE A 305 -4.42 -12.34 -7.76
N ALA A 306 -4.23 -12.58 -9.05
CA ALA A 306 -3.85 -13.91 -9.57
C ALA A 306 -2.50 -14.39 -9.00
N ALA A 307 -1.50 -13.50 -9.02
CA ALA A 307 -0.15 -13.82 -8.53
C ALA A 307 -0.15 -14.05 -7.02
N ARG A 308 -0.76 -13.14 -6.23
CA ARG A 308 -0.85 -13.28 -4.77
C ARG A 308 -1.61 -14.54 -4.37
N GLN A 309 -2.73 -14.87 -5.04
CA GLN A 309 -3.44 -16.12 -4.77
C GLN A 309 -2.54 -17.34 -4.96
N ARG A 310 -1.73 -17.35 -6.02
CA ARG A 310 -0.83 -18.47 -6.31
C ARG A 310 0.31 -18.55 -5.30
N LEU A 311 0.93 -17.42 -4.95
CA LEU A 311 2.02 -17.35 -3.97
C LEU A 311 1.55 -17.77 -2.57
N ASN A 312 0.34 -17.39 -2.18
CA ASN A 312 -0.20 -17.66 -0.84
C ASN A 312 -1.03 -18.95 -0.77
N SER A 313 -1.12 -19.72 -1.86
CA SER A 313 -1.91 -20.95 -1.88
C SER A 313 -1.27 -22.02 -1.01
N THR A 314 -1.94 -22.40 0.08
CA THR A 314 -1.48 -23.44 1.01
C THR A 314 -2.09 -24.82 0.74
N ASN A 315 -3.01 -24.93 -0.21
CA ASN A 315 -3.61 -26.21 -0.56
C ASN A 315 -2.61 -27.09 -1.35
N GLU A 316 -2.67 -28.40 -1.20
CA GLU A 316 -1.76 -29.34 -1.89
C GLU A 316 -2.18 -29.65 -3.35
N GLY A 317 -3.32 -29.13 -3.81
CA GLY A 317 -3.84 -29.40 -5.14
C GLY A 317 -3.08 -28.70 -6.27
N GLU A 318 -3.29 -29.15 -7.51
CA GLU A 318 -2.68 -28.57 -8.73
C GLU A 318 -3.23 -27.19 -9.10
N PHE A 319 -4.32 -26.76 -8.46
CA PHE A 319 -5.00 -25.50 -8.72
C PHE A 319 -5.12 -24.70 -7.43
N THR A 320 -5.11 -23.37 -7.53
CA THR A 320 -5.50 -22.50 -6.42
C THR A 320 -6.96 -22.75 -6.00
N ASP A 321 -7.32 -22.21 -4.84
CA ASP A 321 -8.72 -21.97 -4.50
C ASP A 321 -9.37 -20.99 -5.48
N LYS A 322 -10.70 -20.91 -5.44
CA LYS A 322 -11.46 -20.00 -6.32
C LYS A 322 -11.12 -18.56 -6.00
N VAL A 323 -10.83 -17.79 -7.04
CA VAL A 323 -10.57 -16.35 -6.96
C VAL A 323 -11.83 -15.60 -7.36
N TYR A 324 -12.56 -15.09 -6.39
CA TYR A 324 -13.85 -14.42 -6.61
C TYR A 324 -13.75 -13.27 -7.62
N ALA A 325 -12.74 -12.40 -7.46
CA ALA A 325 -12.49 -11.26 -8.34
C ALA A 325 -12.11 -11.63 -9.79
N LEU A 326 -11.85 -12.90 -10.08
CA LEU A 326 -11.58 -13.43 -11.42
C LEU A 326 -12.68 -14.38 -11.85
N ASP A 327 -13.95 -14.01 -11.68
CA ASP A 327 -15.12 -14.83 -12.03
C ASP A 327 -15.10 -16.22 -11.36
N ASN A 328 -14.62 -16.31 -10.12
CA ASN A 328 -14.42 -17.57 -9.40
C ASN A 328 -13.49 -18.58 -10.10
N ARG A 329 -12.57 -18.12 -10.94
CA ARG A 329 -11.56 -18.98 -11.59
C ARG A 329 -10.64 -19.63 -10.56
N ARG A 330 -10.19 -20.83 -10.90
CA ARG A 330 -9.06 -21.50 -10.24
C ARG A 330 -7.87 -21.42 -11.18
N LEU A 331 -6.70 -21.07 -10.65
CA LEU A 331 -5.49 -20.94 -11.46
C LEU A 331 -4.66 -22.20 -11.34
N TYR A 332 -4.25 -22.76 -12.47
CA TYR A 332 -3.33 -23.89 -12.49
C TYR A 332 -1.96 -23.45 -11.95
N LYS A 333 -1.39 -24.20 -11.01
CA LYS A 333 -0.13 -23.85 -10.33
C LYS A 333 1.11 -24.15 -11.17
N GLY A 334 0.96 -24.81 -12.32
CA GLY A 334 2.08 -25.23 -13.14
C GLY A 334 2.86 -26.39 -12.53
N ILE A 335 3.89 -26.83 -13.25
CA ILE A 335 4.85 -27.82 -12.75
C ILE A 335 5.98 -27.06 -12.04
N PRO A 336 6.29 -27.36 -10.77
CA PRO A 336 7.42 -26.77 -10.08
C PRO A 336 8.71 -26.99 -10.87
N ARG A 337 9.47 -25.92 -11.07
CA ARG A 337 10.85 -26.01 -11.58
C ARG A 337 11.77 -26.01 -10.37
N GLU A 338 12.82 -26.83 -10.41
CA GLU A 338 13.91 -26.70 -9.45
C GLU A 338 14.44 -25.27 -9.50
N ALA A 339 14.72 -24.68 -8.34
CA ALA A 339 15.34 -23.37 -8.29
C ALA A 339 16.68 -23.44 -9.06
N PRO A 340 16.99 -22.48 -9.93
CA PRO A 340 18.29 -22.47 -10.58
C PRO A 340 19.37 -22.48 -9.48
N VAL A 341 20.30 -23.44 -9.57
CA VAL A 341 21.52 -23.41 -8.78
C VAL A 341 22.23 -22.13 -9.19
N ASP A 342 22.46 -21.24 -8.23
CA ASP A 342 23.00 -19.90 -8.43
C ASP A 342 24.28 -19.97 -9.28
N HIS A 343 24.15 -19.70 -10.58
CA HIS A 343 25.27 -19.51 -11.48
C HIS A 343 25.48 -18.00 -11.51
N ASP A 344 26.57 -17.58 -10.86
CA ASP A 344 27.15 -16.23 -10.81
C ASP A 344 26.40 -15.21 -11.68
N LEU A 345 25.60 -14.37 -11.03
CA LEU A 345 25.07 -13.10 -11.56
C LEU A 345 26.22 -12.11 -11.78
N ASN A 346 27.08 -12.42 -12.76
CA ASN A 346 28.13 -11.56 -13.27
C ASN A 346 28.07 -11.55 -14.79
N GLU A 347 26.89 -11.33 -15.36
CA GLU A 347 26.74 -10.86 -16.74
C GLU A 347 25.29 -10.44 -16.94
N LEU A 348 25.06 -9.13 -16.99
CA LEU A 348 24.19 -8.42 -17.95
C LEU A 348 24.10 -6.95 -17.53
N THR A 349 24.98 -6.15 -18.15
CA THR A 349 24.95 -4.69 -18.31
C THR A 349 23.75 -4.21 -19.10
#